data_AF-A0A5D0EIF0-F1
#
_entry.id   AF-A0A5D0EIF0-F1
#
_cell.length_a   1.000
_cell.length_b   1.000
_cell.length_c   1.000
_cell.angle_alpha   90.00
_cell.angle_beta   90.00
_cell.angle_gamma   90.00
#
_symmetry.space_group_name_H-M   'P 1'
#
loop_
_entity.id
_entity.type
_entity.pdbx_description
1 polymer ?
#
loop_
_entity_poly.entity_id
_entity_poly.type
_entity_poly.pdbx_seq_one_letter_code
_entity_poly.pdbx_strand_id
1 'polypeptide(L)'
;MKPTNPMAKLEQWKANNAPKIGSVKNSHTLKFEDSPKTQQEAQGATKDKRQGKLPFNPLVVEYSQITRQFKLIHDSNRKCLEVYPDDFHHKLKMREECADLAGRLKGGGKLFNELAKGTNLTQEQTALLKAFNQVSGYLIHKFSEVVEQIDQLSIERVEGQKTTDSKVD
;
A
#
# COMPACT_ATOMS: atom_id res chain seq x y z
N MET A 1 15.25 18.43 41.79
CA MET A 1 14.22 17.99 40.82
C MET A 1 14.00 16.49 41.04
N LYS A 2 12.77 16.03 41.31
CA LYS A 2 12.50 14.60 41.45
C LYS A 2 12.62 13.94 40.08
N PRO A 3 13.39 12.85 39.90
CA PRO A 3 13.47 12.16 38.63
C PRO A 3 12.12 11.49 38.36
N THR A 4 11.44 11.90 37.28
CA THR A 4 10.21 11.25 36.83
C THR A 4 10.58 9.88 36.27
N ASN A 5 10.24 8.83 37.02
CA ASN A 5 10.48 7.44 36.63
C ASN A 5 9.80 7.15 35.27
N PRO A 6 10.55 6.70 34.24
CA PRO A 6 10.00 6.45 32.91
C PRO A 6 8.89 5.39 32.92
N MET A 7 8.90 4.44 33.87
CA MET A 7 7.82 3.46 34.02
C MET A 7 6.49 4.11 34.42
N ALA A 8 6.52 5.17 35.24
CA ALA A 8 5.31 5.88 35.62
C ALA A 8 4.67 6.59 34.41
N LYS A 9 5.48 7.15 33.51
CA LYS A 9 4.99 7.75 32.25
C LYS A 9 4.35 6.71 31.32
N LEU A 10 4.94 5.51 31.24
CA LEU A 10 4.41 4.44 30.40
C LEU A 10 3.07 3.92 30.91
N GLU A 11 2.95 3.69 32.22
CA GLU A 11 1.68 3.24 32.82
C GLU A 11 0.58 4.30 32.68
N GLN A 12 0.91 5.58 32.84
CA GLN A 12 -0.03 6.68 32.64
C GLN A 12 -0.47 6.79 31.16
N TRP A 13 0.44 6.55 30.21
CA TRP A 13 0.09 6.49 28.79
C TRP A 13 -0.83 5.31 28.48
N LYS A 14 -0.57 4.11 29.04
CA LYS A 14 -1.44 2.94 28.87
C LYS A 14 -2.84 3.19 29.42
N ALA A 15 -2.95 3.79 30.60
CA ALA A 15 -4.26 4.12 31.20
C ALA A 15 -5.07 5.10 30.33
N ASN A 16 -4.39 6.07 29.71
CA ASN A 16 -5.03 7.07 28.86
C ASN A 16 -5.39 6.55 27.45
N ASN A 17 -4.74 5.48 26.99
CA ASN A 17 -4.88 4.97 25.62
C ASN A 17 -5.40 3.52 25.56
N ALA A 18 -5.84 2.96 26.68
CA ALA A 18 -6.43 1.63 26.70
C ALA A 18 -7.74 1.63 25.88
N PRO A 19 -7.84 0.83 24.81
CA PRO A 19 -9.08 0.71 24.05
C PRO A 19 -10.11 0.00 24.93
N LYS A 20 -11.31 0.59 25.08
CA LYS A 20 -12.47 -0.07 25.69
C LYS A 20 -12.98 -1.15 24.75
N ILE A 21 -12.32 -2.29 24.74
CA ILE A 21 -12.74 -3.47 23.98
C ILE A 21 -13.86 -4.15 24.76
N GLY A 22 -15.10 -3.83 24.38
CA GLY A 22 -16.24 -4.67 24.67
C GLY A 22 -16.11 -5.99 23.90
N SER A 23 -16.46 -7.10 24.56
CA SER A 23 -16.42 -8.45 23.99
C SER A 23 -17.23 -8.54 22.69
N VAL A 24 -16.57 -8.74 21.55
CA VAL A 24 -17.22 -8.90 20.24
C VAL A 24 -17.64 -10.35 20.08
N LYS A 25 -18.96 -10.60 20.20
CA LYS A 25 -19.61 -11.83 19.70
C LYS A 25 -19.87 -11.68 18.20
N ASN A 26 -19.75 -12.80 17.49
CA ASN A 26 -19.87 -12.95 16.05
C ASN A 26 -21.10 -12.32 15.38
N SER A 27 -20.87 -11.97 14.10
CA SER A 27 -21.76 -12.06 12.94
C SER A 27 -22.70 -10.89 12.60
N HIS A 28 -22.66 -10.58 11.31
CA HIS A 28 -23.66 -9.94 10.46
C HIS A 28 -24.05 -8.46 10.68
N THR A 29 -23.90 -7.72 9.58
CA THR A 29 -24.58 -6.45 9.21
C THR A 29 -23.95 -5.17 9.77
N LEU A 30 -22.93 -4.65 9.08
CA LEU A 30 -22.51 -3.27 9.26
C LEU A 30 -23.31 -2.37 8.30
N LYS A 31 -24.37 -1.74 8.83
CA LYS A 31 -24.94 -0.54 8.22
C LYS A 31 -24.03 0.63 8.58
N PHE A 32 -23.39 1.24 7.59
CA PHE A 32 -22.65 2.48 7.79
C PHE A 32 -23.65 3.64 7.78
N GLU A 33 -23.88 4.23 8.96
CA GLU A 33 -24.49 5.55 9.07
C GLU A 33 -23.51 6.62 8.56
N ASP A 34 -24.03 7.52 7.72
CA ASP A 34 -23.36 8.71 7.22
C ASP A 34 -23.05 9.69 8.37
N SER A 35 -21.77 10.09 8.51
CA SER A 35 -21.35 11.25 9.30
C SER A 35 -19.89 11.65 8.99
N PRO A 36 -19.50 12.93 9.18
CA PRO A 36 -19.01 13.76 8.07
C PRO A 36 -17.48 13.97 8.01
N LYS A 37 -17.05 14.32 6.78
CA LYS A 37 -15.74 14.82 6.32
C LYS A 37 -14.78 15.33 7.41
N THR A 38 -13.54 14.84 7.37
CA THR A 38 -12.39 15.56 7.96
C THR A 38 -11.26 15.70 6.94
N GLN A 39 -11.03 16.96 6.58
CA GLN A 39 -9.82 17.64 6.11
C GLN A 39 -8.92 16.92 5.10
N GLN A 40 -9.12 17.33 3.85
CA GLN A 40 -8.12 17.34 2.79
C GLN A 40 -6.88 18.12 3.25
N GLU A 41 -5.71 17.50 3.16
CA GLU A 41 -4.43 18.22 3.16
C GLU A 41 -4.34 19.03 1.87
N ALA A 42 -4.33 20.35 2.04
CA ALA A 42 -4.01 21.30 1.01
C ALA A 42 -2.48 21.47 0.92
N GLN A 43 -1.99 21.33 -0.32
CA GLN A 43 -0.87 22.05 -0.94
C GLN A 43 0.56 21.52 -0.79
N GLY A 44 0.97 20.83 -1.87
CA GLY A 44 2.31 20.92 -2.46
C GLY A 44 2.14 20.80 -3.98
N ALA A 45 2.04 21.93 -4.67
CA ALA A 45 1.75 21.99 -6.10
C ALA A 45 3.00 21.72 -6.95
N THR A 46 3.14 20.50 -7.43
CA THR A 46 3.89 20.20 -8.65
C THR A 46 2.93 19.51 -9.61
N LYS A 47 2.63 20.18 -10.74
CA LYS A 47 1.76 19.67 -11.80
C LYS A 47 2.45 18.51 -12.54
N ASP A 48 2.48 17.34 -11.94
CA ASP A 48 2.70 16.12 -12.70
C ASP A 48 1.39 15.71 -13.37
N LYS A 49 1.44 15.59 -14.71
CA LYS A 49 0.37 15.02 -15.54
C LYS A 49 0.12 13.58 -15.11
N ARG A 50 -0.71 13.38 -14.08
CA ARG A 50 -1.14 12.04 -13.67
C ARG A 50 -2.06 11.47 -14.75
N GLN A 51 -1.65 10.32 -15.24
CA GLN A 51 -2.33 9.47 -16.21
C GLN A 51 -3.80 9.25 -15.82
N GLY A 52 -4.62 8.97 -16.84
CA GLY A 52 -6.08 8.97 -16.79
C GLY A 52 -6.69 8.33 -15.54
N LYS A 53 -7.78 8.92 -15.05
CA LYS A 53 -8.57 8.41 -13.92
C LYS A 53 -8.87 6.92 -14.14
N LEU A 54 -8.14 6.05 -13.44
CA LEU A 54 -8.55 4.66 -13.27
C LEU A 54 -9.96 4.68 -12.64
N PRO A 55 -10.89 3.85 -13.12
CA PRO A 55 -12.18 3.72 -12.48
C PRO A 55 -11.97 3.38 -11.01
N PHE A 56 -12.74 4.04 -10.14
CA PHE A 56 -12.66 3.85 -8.70
C PHE A 56 -12.78 2.36 -8.35
N ASN A 57 -11.70 1.78 -7.81
CA ASN A 57 -11.72 0.40 -7.35
C ASN A 57 -12.30 0.37 -5.93
N PRO A 58 -13.51 -0.19 -5.71
CA PRO A 58 -14.15 -0.20 -4.39
C PRO A 58 -13.34 -0.92 -3.32
N LEU A 59 -12.45 -1.84 -3.73
CA LEU A 59 -11.56 -2.56 -2.82
C LEU A 59 -10.53 -1.65 -2.13
N VAL A 60 -10.27 -0.46 -2.68
CA VAL A 60 -9.42 0.54 -2.02
C VAL A 60 -10.07 1.04 -0.72
N VAL A 61 -11.41 1.17 -0.71
CA VAL A 61 -12.17 1.56 0.49
C VAL A 61 -12.31 0.37 1.43
N GLU A 62 -12.66 -0.80 0.90
CA GLU A 62 -12.85 -2.03 1.68
C GLU A 62 -11.57 -2.43 2.41
N TYR A 63 -10.41 -2.36 1.74
CA TYR A 63 -9.09 -2.62 2.30
C TYR A 63 -8.32 -1.34 2.63
N SER A 64 -8.99 -0.38 3.26
CA SER A 64 -8.41 0.93 3.62
C SER A 64 -7.09 0.82 4.40
N GLN A 65 -6.98 -0.12 5.36
CA GLN A 65 -5.76 -0.30 6.15
C GLN A 65 -4.59 -0.85 5.32
N ILE A 66 -4.86 -1.81 4.42
CA ILE A 66 -3.83 -2.35 3.51
C ILE A 66 -3.43 -1.30 2.48
N THR A 67 -4.40 -0.57 1.92
CA THR A 67 -4.14 0.59 1.04
C THR A 67 -3.20 1.59 1.72
N ARG A 68 -3.45 1.88 3.00
CA ARG A 68 -2.59 2.77 3.79
C ARG A 68 -1.16 2.24 3.91
N GLN A 69 -0.96 0.92 4.06
CA GLN A 69 0.39 0.35 4.08
C GLN A 69 1.13 0.57 2.77
N PHE A 70 0.46 0.42 1.61
CA PHE A 70 1.08 0.75 0.32
C PHE A 70 1.43 2.24 0.21
N LYS A 71 0.60 3.14 0.74
CA LYS A 71 0.94 4.57 0.82
C LYS A 71 2.19 4.81 1.67
N LEU A 72 2.29 4.17 2.84
CA LEU A 72 3.46 4.28 3.71
C LEU A 72 4.72 3.72 3.05
N ILE A 73 4.60 2.66 2.25
CA ILE A 73 5.69 2.13 1.41
C ILE A 73 6.14 3.21 0.42
N HIS A 74 5.21 3.86 -0.28
CA HIS A 74 5.53 4.93 -1.23
C HIS A 74 6.26 6.11 -0.58
N ASP A 75 5.77 6.56 0.57
CA ASP A 75 6.37 7.65 1.33
C ASP A 75 7.78 7.26 1.82
N SER A 76 7.94 6.02 2.30
CA SER A 76 9.23 5.46 2.71
C SER A 76 10.23 5.37 1.56
N ASN A 77 9.80 5.00 0.36
CA ASN A 77 10.67 4.90 -0.82
C ASN A 77 11.23 6.27 -1.21
N ARG A 78 10.35 7.28 -1.28
CA ARG A 78 10.74 8.67 -1.50
C ARG A 78 11.74 9.13 -0.43
N LYS A 79 11.43 8.89 0.84
CA LYS A 79 12.29 9.30 1.95
C LYS A 79 13.66 8.63 1.93
N CYS A 80 13.73 7.38 1.48
CA CYS A 80 14.99 6.66 1.32
C CYS A 80 15.90 7.34 0.31
N LEU A 81 15.38 7.80 -0.84
CA LEU A 81 16.18 8.53 -1.82
C LEU A 81 16.71 9.86 -1.24
N GLU A 82 15.86 10.58 -0.50
CA GLU A 82 16.22 11.89 0.07
C GLU A 82 17.29 11.82 1.16
N VAL A 83 17.22 10.80 2.03
CA VAL A 83 18.03 10.74 3.25
C VAL A 83 19.16 9.72 3.17
N TYR A 84 18.95 8.63 2.42
CA TYR A 84 19.89 7.50 2.33
C TYR A 84 20.06 7.04 0.87
N PRO A 85 20.55 7.92 -0.03
CA PRO A 85 20.66 7.61 -1.47
C PRO A 85 21.63 6.46 -1.78
N ASP A 86 22.60 6.17 -0.92
CA ASP A 86 23.55 5.06 -1.08
C ASP A 86 22.91 3.71 -0.72
N ASP A 87 21.94 3.70 0.19
CA ASP A 87 21.21 2.51 0.63
C ASP A 87 19.98 2.21 -0.24
N PHE A 88 19.79 2.94 -1.35
CA PHE A 88 18.64 2.79 -2.23
C PHE A 88 18.55 1.39 -2.89
N HIS A 89 19.64 0.62 -2.87
CA HIS A 89 19.67 -0.77 -3.36
C HIS A 89 18.65 -1.68 -2.65
N HIS A 90 18.31 -1.43 -1.38
CA HIS A 90 17.23 -2.14 -0.70
C HIS A 90 15.85 -1.89 -1.33
N LYS A 91 15.62 -0.69 -1.87
CA LYS A 91 14.38 -0.38 -2.61
C LYS A 91 14.36 -1.07 -3.96
N LEU A 92 15.49 -1.15 -4.66
CA LEU A 92 15.61 -1.96 -5.87
C LEU A 92 15.29 -3.44 -5.59
N LYS A 93 15.72 -3.97 -4.44
CA LYS A 93 15.36 -5.33 -4.04
C LYS A 93 13.86 -5.49 -3.81
N MET A 94 13.25 -4.56 -3.06
CA MET A 94 11.81 -4.56 -2.82
C MET A 94 11.00 -4.46 -4.12
N ARG A 95 11.49 -3.71 -5.12
CA ARG A 95 10.91 -3.66 -6.46
C ARG A 95 10.90 -5.03 -7.13
N GLU A 96 12.01 -5.76 -7.10
CA GLU A 96 12.07 -7.12 -7.65
C GLU A 96 11.06 -8.06 -6.97
N GLU A 97 10.96 -8.00 -5.64
CA GLU A 97 10.02 -8.80 -4.85
C GLU A 97 8.57 -8.47 -5.20
N CYS A 98 8.22 -7.17 -5.31
CA CYS A 98 6.89 -6.74 -5.72
C CYS A 98 6.55 -7.21 -7.14
N ALA A 99 7.50 -7.14 -8.07
CA ALA A 99 7.33 -7.61 -9.44
C ALA A 99 7.11 -9.13 -9.50
N ASP A 100 7.88 -9.92 -8.74
CA ASP A 100 7.69 -11.37 -8.64
C ASP A 100 6.32 -11.72 -8.05
N LEU A 101 5.92 -11.07 -6.95
CA LEU A 101 4.61 -11.28 -6.33
C LEU A 101 3.47 -10.96 -7.31
N ALA A 102 3.52 -9.81 -8.00
CA ALA A 102 2.53 -9.45 -9.01
C ALA A 102 2.49 -10.46 -10.15
N GLY A 103 3.66 -10.92 -10.61
CA GLY A 103 3.80 -11.94 -11.65
C GLY A 103 3.15 -13.27 -11.25
N ARG A 104 3.43 -13.77 -10.05
CA ARG A 104 2.88 -15.03 -9.53
C ARG A 104 1.38 -14.96 -9.30
N LEU A 105 0.87 -13.84 -8.76
CA LEU A 105 -0.57 -13.62 -8.60
C LEU A 105 -1.28 -13.62 -9.97
N LYS A 106 -0.69 -12.94 -10.95
CA LYS A 106 -1.23 -12.92 -12.32
C LYS A 106 -1.20 -14.31 -12.96
N GLY A 107 -0.12 -15.06 -12.78
CA GLY A 107 0.03 -16.43 -13.27
C GLY A 107 -0.99 -17.39 -12.64
N GLY A 108 -1.10 -17.39 -11.32
CA GLY A 108 -2.08 -18.20 -10.59
C GLY A 108 -3.52 -17.85 -10.97
N GLY A 109 -3.83 -16.56 -11.14
CA GLY A 109 -5.13 -16.14 -11.62
C GLY A 109 -5.45 -16.64 -13.02
N LYS A 110 -4.50 -16.58 -13.96
CA LYS A 110 -4.69 -17.18 -15.30
C LYS A 110 -4.97 -18.68 -15.22
N LEU A 111 -4.18 -19.42 -14.45
CA LEU A 111 -4.34 -20.86 -14.27
C LEU A 111 -5.73 -21.21 -13.70
N PHE A 112 -6.17 -20.53 -12.64
CA PHE A 112 -7.50 -20.78 -12.07
C PHE A 112 -8.64 -20.48 -13.05
N ASN A 113 -8.53 -19.39 -13.82
CA ASN A 113 -9.53 -19.07 -14.84
C ASN A 113 -9.52 -20.08 -16.00
N GLU A 114 -8.37 -20.63 -16.37
CA GLU A 114 -8.26 -21.70 -17.38
C GLU A 114 -8.91 -23.00 -16.91
N LEU A 115 -8.62 -23.43 -15.68
CA LEU A 115 -9.24 -24.61 -15.07
C LEU A 115 -10.77 -24.46 -14.94
N ALA A 116 -11.23 -23.25 -14.62
CA ALA A 116 -12.64 -22.93 -14.51
C ALA A 116 -13.40 -23.05 -15.85
N LYS A 117 -12.77 -22.73 -16.99
CA LYS A 117 -13.43 -22.78 -18.31
C LYS A 117 -13.88 -24.19 -18.72
N GLY A 118 -13.22 -25.23 -18.23
CA GLY A 118 -13.52 -26.63 -18.53
C GLY A 118 -14.51 -27.29 -17.57
N THR A 119 -15.02 -26.57 -16.57
CA THR A 119 -15.80 -27.12 -15.47
C THR A 119 -17.11 -26.38 -15.31
N ASN A 120 -18.21 -27.09 -15.03
CA ASN A 120 -19.46 -26.46 -14.60
C ASN A 120 -19.35 -26.07 -13.13
N LEU A 121 -18.94 -24.83 -12.87
CA LEU A 121 -18.85 -24.30 -11.52
C LEU A 121 -20.24 -24.09 -10.92
N THR A 122 -20.37 -24.37 -9.61
CA THR A 122 -21.56 -23.94 -8.86
C THR A 122 -21.62 -22.41 -8.77
N GLN A 123 -22.77 -21.87 -8.38
CA GLN A 123 -22.93 -20.43 -8.15
C GLN A 123 -21.94 -19.92 -7.09
N GLU A 124 -21.74 -20.68 -6.01
CA GLU A 124 -20.79 -20.35 -4.94
C GLU A 124 -19.34 -20.35 -5.43
N GLN A 125 -18.94 -21.36 -6.20
CA GLN A 125 -17.61 -21.45 -6.79
C GLN A 125 -17.34 -20.31 -7.78
N THR A 126 -18.35 -19.95 -8.58
CA THR A 126 -18.28 -18.82 -9.51
C THR A 126 -18.11 -17.49 -8.78
N ALA A 127 -18.86 -17.29 -7.69
CA ALA A 127 -18.73 -16.11 -6.85
C ALA A 127 -17.35 -16.04 -6.18
N LEU A 128 -16.84 -17.17 -5.70
CA LEU A 128 -15.51 -17.26 -5.09
C LEU A 128 -14.40 -16.95 -6.10
N LEU A 129 -14.48 -17.50 -7.32
CA LEU A 129 -13.52 -17.20 -8.39
C LEU A 129 -13.56 -15.71 -8.76
N LYS A 130 -14.75 -15.10 -8.82
CA LYS A 130 -14.90 -13.66 -9.06
C LYS A 130 -14.24 -12.84 -7.94
N ALA A 131 -14.50 -13.17 -6.68
CA ALA A 131 -13.91 -12.48 -5.53
C ALA A 131 -12.38 -12.62 -5.53
N PHE A 132 -11.86 -13.82 -5.78
CA PHE A 132 -10.43 -14.08 -5.94
C PHE A 132 -9.80 -13.21 -7.04
N ASN A 133 -10.43 -13.14 -8.22
CA ASN A 133 -9.95 -12.34 -9.34
C ASN A 133 -9.93 -10.84 -9.00
N GLN A 134 -10.95 -10.34 -8.28
CA GLN A 134 -11.02 -8.96 -7.84
C GLN A 134 -9.90 -8.60 -6.85
N VAL A 135 -9.72 -9.40 -5.80
CA VAL A 135 -8.67 -9.17 -4.78
C VAL A 135 -7.28 -9.32 -5.39
N SER A 136 -7.06 -10.35 -6.21
CA SER A 136 -5.78 -10.55 -6.90
C SER A 136 -5.47 -9.39 -7.84
N GLY A 137 -6.46 -8.90 -8.60
CA GLY A 137 -6.30 -7.71 -9.45
C GLY A 137 -5.94 -6.46 -8.64
N TYR A 138 -6.58 -6.24 -7.48
CA TYR A 138 -6.25 -5.15 -6.58
C TYR A 138 -4.80 -5.24 -6.06
N LEU A 139 -4.37 -6.41 -5.59
CA LEU A 139 -3.00 -6.59 -5.09
C LEU A 139 -1.96 -6.45 -6.20
N ILE A 140 -2.20 -7.03 -7.37
CA ILE A 140 -1.34 -6.87 -8.55
C ILE A 140 -1.17 -5.39 -8.88
N HIS A 141 -2.26 -4.63 -8.89
CA HIS A 141 -2.21 -3.19 -9.12
C HIS A 141 -1.37 -2.47 -8.06
N LYS A 142 -1.57 -2.75 -6.77
CA LYS A 142 -0.80 -2.13 -5.68
C LYS A 142 0.69 -2.46 -5.71
N PHE A 143 1.06 -3.71 -5.99
CA PHE A 143 2.47 -4.07 -6.18
C PHE A 143 3.07 -3.40 -7.42
N SER A 144 2.30 -3.28 -8.50
CA SER A 144 2.77 -2.60 -9.72
C SER A 144 3.01 -1.11 -9.50
N GLU A 145 2.14 -0.43 -8.74
CA GLU A 145 2.37 0.98 -8.36
C GLU A 145 3.70 1.14 -7.60
N VAL A 146 4.03 0.24 -6.67
CA VAL A 146 5.30 0.27 -5.94
C VAL A 146 6.49 0.07 -6.86
N VAL A 147 6.40 -0.87 -7.81
CA VAL A 147 7.44 -1.13 -8.81
C VAL A 147 7.69 0.12 -9.66
N GLU A 148 6.63 0.69 -10.23
CA GLU A 148 6.70 1.88 -11.08
C GLU A 148 7.30 3.08 -10.35
N GLN A 149 6.91 3.29 -9.08
CA GLN A 149 7.46 4.38 -8.28
C GLN A 149 8.97 4.20 -8.04
N ILE A 150 9.42 2.99 -7.71
CA ILE A 150 10.84 2.74 -7.45
C ILE A 150 11.67 2.87 -8.74
N ASP A 151 11.13 2.45 -9.88
CA ASP A 151 11.76 2.67 -11.18
C ASP A 151 11.98 4.16 -11.44
N GLN A 152 10.95 4.99 -11.20
CA GLN A 152 11.07 6.43 -11.36
C GLN A 152 12.10 7.05 -10.40
N LEU A 153 12.09 6.63 -9.14
CA LEU A 153 13.04 7.09 -8.13
C LEU A 153 14.49 6.68 -8.47
N SER A 154 14.66 5.49 -9.05
CA SER A 154 15.98 5.01 -9.48
C SER A 154 16.55 5.84 -10.63
N ILE A 155 15.69 6.27 -11.57
CA ILE A 155 16.09 7.18 -12.65
C ILE A 155 16.51 8.53 -12.05
N GLU A 156 15.68 9.10 -11.17
CA GLU A 156 15.95 10.37 -10.47
C GLU A 156 17.29 10.33 -9.71
N ARG A 157 17.58 9.23 -9.01
CA ARG A 157 18.86 9.01 -8.32
C ARG A 157 20.07 9.12 -9.26
N VAL A 158 20.01 8.42 -10.39
CA VAL A 158 21.11 8.35 -11.36
C VAL A 158 21.30 9.70 -12.05
N GLU A 159 20.22 10.41 -12.36
CA GLU A 159 20.28 11.76 -12.92
C GLU A 159 20.86 12.77 -11.92
N GLY A 160 20.46 12.69 -10.65
CA GLY A 160 21.00 13.52 -9.57
C GLY A 160 22.52 13.39 -9.42
N GLN A 161 23.04 12.15 -9.39
CA GLN A 161 24.48 11.88 -9.26
C GLN A 161 25.31 12.47 -10.42
N LYS A 162 24.81 12.41 -11.66
CA LYS A 162 25.51 13.01 -12.82
C LYS A 162 25.65 14.53 -12.69
N THR A 163 24.66 15.20 -12.12
CA THR A 163 24.68 16.67 -11.95
C THR A 163 25.57 17.13 -10.81
N THR A 164 25.77 16.32 -9.77
CA THR A 164 26.70 16.63 -8.68
C THR A 164 28.14 16.45 -9.13
N ASP A 165 28.44 15.39 -9.88
CA ASP A 165 29.81 15.11 -10.31
C ASP A 165 30.30 16.13 -11.35
N SER A 166 29.43 16.59 -12.25
CA SER A 166 29.77 17.61 -13.27
C SER A 166 30.00 19.03 -12.71
N LYS A 167 29.79 19.25 -11.41
CA LYS A 167 29.91 20.57 -10.76
C LYS A 167 31.16 20.69 -9.89
N VAL A 168 31.94 19.62 -9.80
CA VAL A 168 33.18 19.53 -9.00
C VAL A 168 34.45 19.64 -9.87
N ASP A 169 34.29 19.69 -11.19
CA ASP A 169 35.34 20.02 -12.17
C ASP A 169 35.29 21.51 -12.58
#